data_AF-A0A101II48-F1
#
_entry.id   AF-A0A101II48-F1
#
_cell.length_a   1.000
_cell.length_b   1.000
_cell.length_c   1.000
_cell.angle_alpha   90.00
_cell.angle_beta   90.00
_cell.angle_gamma   90.00
#
_symmetry.space_group_name_H-M   'P 1'
#
loop_
_entity.id
_entity.type
_entity.pdbx_description
1 polymer ?
#
loop_
_entity_poly.entity_id
_entity_poly.type
_entity_poly.pdbx_seq_one_letter_code
_entity_poly.pdbx_strand_id
1 'polypeptide(L)'
;MIQNLARRIFLIYALIVLLTALFVARIFYYSLFVEANVPTVVRANRIPAMRGTIYDASGRVISSDILVYQAWLDFEFLRRNANDKEVETVFQAIEENFSIPKDQLYDYLHSGRYYLLLGSKPTLEELNELVIPSMRKYVSNEMAIQRLSYREYGLGRIIGSLDGGGDPVSGIEKTYDEHLRGKADGVIRRTITGSERIEPVNGDDIYLSIDMRYQMILHEEIQKATQRNDADGALAILLESSTGKIVAYAGSYDWDLGLLGVFEPGSSIKPLIYALALETGSVEVDYEFYCEGRIQPVPGLDIVMRDVEGQRHDDISFSQALVESCNVATVQIGQAILDNLGRNAMRAELEKLGLGRITGVDLPGETEGLFAQVNHWSLISPYQFVIGQGVGVNIFQMSRALNVFASGGRLFVPSFVNALGYGTDIRPVAPAVESVLFSEHVVETLIPILEDVVNYGTGTRARVDGIRIAGKTGTAQKAAVGGYSDTDYYALFWGFFPVEDPKYSLMIMVDTPKAGEYYGGTVAGPIFRDIVRRMYQVDEQKSISQGLYFWKVPDMYGYSMRDVFEIADLYEISDILIHGTGFVVDQDPAPGESVGDRLEVWLSSEMID
;
A
#
# COMPACT_ATOMS: atom_id res chain seq x y z
N MET A 1 55.52 -81.09 29.07
CA MET A 1 55.66 -79.87 28.25
C MET A 1 54.57 -79.75 27.17
N ILE A 2 54.29 -80.82 26.41
CA ILE A 2 53.33 -80.82 25.28
C ILE A 2 51.87 -80.55 25.71
N GLN A 3 51.41 -81.09 26.85
CA GLN A 3 50.03 -80.86 27.33
C GLN A 3 49.75 -79.40 27.75
N ASN A 4 50.75 -78.67 28.25
CA ASN A 4 50.61 -77.25 28.59
C ASN A 4 50.59 -76.36 27.34
N LEU A 5 51.26 -76.79 26.27
CA LEU A 5 51.22 -76.09 24.98
C LEU A 5 49.86 -76.26 24.30
N ALA A 6 49.29 -77.48 24.30
CA ALA A 6 47.95 -77.74 23.76
C ALA A 6 46.86 -76.94 24.49
N ARG A 7 46.92 -76.84 25.82
CA ARG A 7 46.00 -76.00 26.61
C ARG A 7 46.16 -74.50 26.30
N ARG A 8 47.38 -74.01 26.12
CA ARG A 8 47.62 -72.60 25.74
C ARG A 8 47.12 -72.30 24.34
N ILE A 9 47.35 -73.19 23.38
CA ILE A 9 46.83 -73.05 22.00
C ILE A 9 45.29 -73.08 22.01
N PHE A 10 44.68 -73.98 22.78
CA PHE A 10 43.22 -74.03 22.92
C PHE A 10 42.65 -72.75 23.55
N LEU A 11 43.30 -72.21 24.59
CA LEU A 11 42.87 -70.95 25.22
C LEU A 11 43.01 -69.75 24.28
N ILE A 12 44.09 -69.68 23.48
CA ILE A 12 44.27 -68.63 22.48
C ILE A 12 43.21 -68.76 21.37
N TYR A 13 42.95 -69.98 20.89
CA TYR A 13 41.92 -70.22 19.89
C TYR A 13 40.52 -69.86 20.42
N ALA A 14 40.19 -70.27 21.65
CA ALA A 14 38.94 -69.90 22.30
C ALA A 14 38.81 -68.39 22.49
N LEU A 15 39.90 -67.69 22.83
CA LEU A 15 39.91 -66.23 22.93
C LEU A 15 39.69 -65.56 21.57
N ILE A 16 40.33 -66.06 20.50
CA ILE A 16 40.13 -65.54 19.14
C ILE A 16 38.69 -65.74 18.69
N VAL A 17 38.11 -66.93 18.92
CA VAL A 17 36.71 -67.22 18.59
C VAL A 17 35.77 -66.31 19.39
N LEU A 18 36.03 -66.11 20.68
CA LEU A 18 35.24 -65.21 21.53
C LEU A 18 35.32 -63.76 21.03
N LEU A 19 36.51 -63.26 20.72
CA LEU A 19 36.70 -61.90 20.20
C LEU A 19 36.03 -61.73 18.85
N THR A 20 36.10 -62.74 17.99
CA THR A 20 35.43 -62.74 16.68
C THR A 20 33.91 -62.76 16.85
N ALA A 21 33.38 -63.59 17.76
CA ALA A 21 31.96 -63.63 18.05
C ALA A 21 31.45 -62.31 18.65
N LEU A 22 32.22 -61.69 19.56
CA LEU A 22 31.90 -60.37 20.10
C LEU A 22 31.95 -59.28 19.03
N PHE A 23 32.91 -59.34 18.10
CA PHE A 23 33.00 -58.41 16.99
C PHE A 23 31.82 -58.55 16.03
N VAL A 24 31.47 -59.78 15.65
CA VAL A 24 30.30 -60.07 14.80
C VAL A 24 29.01 -59.67 15.50
N ALA A 25 28.84 -59.99 16.79
CA ALA A 25 27.68 -59.58 17.57
C ALA A 25 27.57 -58.06 17.68
N ARG A 26 28.69 -57.34 17.80
CA ARG A 26 28.73 -55.88 17.82
C ARG A 26 28.35 -55.30 16.45
N ILE A 27 28.84 -55.86 15.34
CA ILE A 27 28.42 -55.47 13.99
C ILE A 27 26.92 -55.71 13.81
N PHE A 28 26.43 -56.87 14.21
CA PHE A 28 25.01 -57.23 14.08
C PHE A 28 24.13 -56.30 14.92
N TYR A 29 24.56 -55.99 16.15
CA TYR A 29 23.91 -55.01 17.03
C TYR A 29 23.86 -53.61 16.40
N TYR A 30 24.99 -53.13 15.85
CA TYR A 30 25.00 -51.87 15.13
C TYR A 30 24.09 -51.91 13.89
N SER A 31 24.07 -53.00 13.11
CA SER A 31 23.23 -53.07 11.90
C SER A 31 21.72 -53.14 12.19
N LEU A 32 21.32 -53.72 13.33
CA LEU A 32 19.91 -53.90 13.69
C LEU A 32 19.35 -52.79 14.59
N PHE A 33 20.17 -52.18 15.45
CA PHE A 33 19.71 -51.27 16.50
C PHE A 33 20.27 -49.85 16.38
N VAL A 34 21.31 -49.65 15.56
CA VAL A 34 21.80 -48.32 15.21
C VAL A 34 21.38 -48.07 13.78
N GLU A 35 20.24 -47.40 13.58
CA GLU A 35 19.92 -46.85 12.28
C GLU A 35 21.13 -46.07 11.78
N ALA A 36 21.68 -46.46 10.64
CA ALA A 36 22.70 -45.68 9.94
C ALA A 36 22.06 -44.42 9.32
N ASN A 37 21.38 -43.62 10.14
CA ASN A 37 20.88 -42.30 9.80
C ASN A 37 21.95 -41.25 10.13
N VAL A 38 23.19 -41.49 9.68
CA VAL A 38 24.13 -40.39 9.46
C VAL A 38 24.20 -40.19 7.96
N PRO A 39 23.20 -39.54 7.34
CA PRO A 39 23.34 -39.12 5.95
C PRO A 39 24.58 -38.24 5.88
N THR A 40 25.65 -38.74 5.26
CA THR A 40 26.82 -37.92 5.00
C THR A 40 26.38 -36.89 3.98
N VAL A 41 26.04 -35.68 4.44
CA VAL A 41 25.60 -34.58 3.57
C VAL A 41 26.81 -34.20 2.72
N VAL A 42 26.74 -34.50 1.42
CA VAL A 42 27.78 -34.21 0.45
C VAL A 42 27.71 -32.75 0.02
N ARG A 43 26.49 -32.21 -0.07
CA ARG A 43 26.23 -30.81 -0.45
C ARG A 43 24.88 -30.37 0.10
N ALA A 44 24.82 -29.18 0.70
CA ALA A 44 23.58 -28.54 1.11
C ALA A 44 23.46 -27.19 0.40
N ASN A 45 22.37 -26.96 -0.32
CA ASN A 45 22.06 -25.67 -0.93
C ASN A 45 20.84 -25.08 -0.20
N ARG A 46 20.96 -23.83 0.27
CA ARG A 46 19.87 -23.07 0.90
C ARG A 46 18.85 -22.67 -0.18
N ILE A 47 17.57 -22.83 0.10
CA ILE A 47 16.47 -22.23 -0.64
C ILE A 47 15.97 -21.07 0.22
N PRO A 48 16.18 -19.80 -0.17
CA PRO A 48 15.78 -18.70 0.69
C PRO A 48 14.26 -18.61 0.80
N ALA A 49 13.76 -18.27 1.99
CA ALA A 49 12.36 -17.91 2.17
C ALA A 49 12.06 -16.58 1.49
N MET A 50 11.04 -16.57 0.65
CA MET A 50 10.61 -15.37 -0.04
C MET A 50 9.73 -14.53 0.88
N ARG A 51 9.90 -13.21 0.76
CA ARG A 51 8.99 -12.23 1.33
C ARG A 51 7.65 -12.30 0.60
N GLY A 52 6.56 -12.18 1.34
CA GLY A 52 5.20 -12.21 0.83
C GLY A 52 4.96 -11.18 -0.27
N THR A 53 4.05 -11.53 -1.17
CA THR A 53 3.65 -10.72 -2.31
C THR A 53 2.58 -9.72 -1.88
N ILE A 54 2.71 -8.48 -2.34
CA ILE A 54 1.68 -7.44 -2.17
C ILE A 54 0.87 -7.39 -3.45
N TYR A 55 -0.44 -7.56 -3.32
CA TYR A 55 -1.42 -7.49 -4.38
C TYR A 55 -2.31 -6.26 -4.25
N ASP A 56 -2.90 -5.81 -5.35
CA ASP A 56 -3.99 -4.85 -5.32
C ASP A 56 -5.34 -5.52 -4.97
N ALA A 57 -6.42 -4.74 -4.90
CA ALA A 57 -7.75 -5.23 -4.56
C ALA A 57 -8.34 -6.23 -5.57
N SER A 58 -7.77 -6.31 -6.78
CA SER A 58 -8.17 -7.25 -7.84
C SER A 58 -7.24 -8.48 -7.94
N GLY A 59 -6.24 -8.60 -7.05
CA GLY A 59 -5.28 -9.71 -7.06
C GLY A 59 -4.12 -9.54 -8.05
N ARG A 60 -3.88 -8.33 -8.58
CA ARG A 60 -2.71 -8.06 -9.42
C ARG A 60 -1.47 -7.91 -8.56
N VAL A 61 -0.36 -8.53 -8.96
CA VAL A 61 0.93 -8.42 -8.27
C VAL A 61 1.43 -6.97 -8.37
N ILE A 62 1.72 -6.37 -7.22
CA ILE A 62 2.24 -5.01 -7.08
C ILE A 62 3.67 -5.03 -6.55
N SER A 63 3.99 -5.92 -5.61
CA SER A 63 5.35 -6.09 -5.08
C SER A 63 5.62 -7.56 -4.81
N SER A 64 6.71 -8.11 -5.34
CA SER A 64 7.06 -9.52 -5.11
C SER A 64 8.56 -9.73 -5.08
N ASP A 65 8.98 -10.79 -4.40
CA ASP A 65 10.35 -11.26 -4.47
C ASP A 65 10.56 -12.07 -5.74
N ILE A 66 11.71 -11.88 -6.37
CA ILE A 66 12.23 -12.79 -7.39
C ILE A 66 13.61 -13.30 -6.96
N LEU A 67 13.89 -14.55 -7.30
CA LEU A 67 15.22 -15.12 -7.16
C LEU A 67 16.04 -14.75 -8.38
N VAL A 68 17.21 -14.14 -8.17
CA VAL A 68 18.15 -13.81 -9.23
C VAL A 68 19.53 -14.38 -8.91
N TYR A 69 20.30 -14.63 -9.96
CA TYR A 69 21.71 -14.98 -9.86
C TYR A 69 22.54 -13.74 -10.16
N GLN A 70 23.47 -13.44 -9.28
CA GLN A 70 24.35 -12.28 -9.36
C GLN A 70 25.79 -12.71 -9.63
N ALA A 71 26.46 -12.03 -10.55
CA ALA A 71 27.88 -12.19 -10.82
C ALA A 71 28.68 -11.12 -10.07
N TRP A 72 29.58 -11.54 -9.18
CA TRP A 72 30.42 -10.66 -8.38
C TRP A 72 31.89 -10.82 -8.76
N LEU A 73 32.54 -9.75 -9.18
CA LEU A 73 33.98 -9.72 -9.40
C LEU A 73 34.70 -9.55 -8.06
N ASP A 74 35.64 -10.47 -7.76
CA ASP A 74 36.53 -10.38 -6.61
C ASP A 74 37.84 -9.70 -7.01
N PHE A 75 37.95 -8.41 -6.65
CA PHE A 75 39.15 -7.61 -6.89
C PHE A 75 40.32 -7.99 -6.00
N GLU A 76 40.09 -8.55 -4.81
CA GLU A 76 41.18 -9.02 -3.95
C GLU A 76 41.84 -10.26 -4.55
N PHE A 77 41.03 -11.23 -4.99
CA PHE A 77 41.52 -12.44 -5.64
C PHE A 77 42.17 -12.11 -6.98
N LEU A 78 41.59 -11.21 -7.78
CA LEU A 78 42.17 -10.73 -9.04
C LEU A 78 43.56 -10.11 -8.80
N ARG A 79 43.71 -9.19 -7.83
CA ARG A 79 45.01 -8.55 -7.51
C ARG A 79 46.10 -9.53 -7.12
N ARG A 80 45.74 -10.60 -6.41
CA ARG A 80 46.70 -11.59 -5.89
C ARG A 80 47.08 -12.66 -6.90
N ASN A 81 46.19 -12.96 -7.86
CA ASN A 81 46.28 -14.18 -8.67
C ASN A 81 46.21 -13.94 -10.19
N ALA A 82 46.17 -12.69 -10.64
CA ALA A 82 46.20 -12.32 -12.05
C ALA A 82 47.46 -11.50 -12.38
N ASN A 83 48.00 -11.70 -13.58
CA ASN A 83 48.97 -10.79 -14.18
C ASN A 83 48.27 -9.69 -15.00
N ASP A 84 49.01 -8.64 -15.39
CA ASP A 84 48.44 -7.48 -16.12
C ASP A 84 47.69 -7.87 -17.40
N LYS A 85 48.16 -8.91 -18.11
CA LYS A 85 47.50 -9.40 -19.34
C LYS A 85 46.19 -10.11 -19.04
N GLU A 86 46.13 -10.89 -17.96
CA GLU A 86 44.90 -11.52 -17.48
C GLU A 86 43.89 -10.46 -17.03
N VAL A 87 44.33 -9.42 -16.30
CA VAL A 87 43.47 -8.30 -15.88
C VAL A 87 42.86 -7.61 -17.09
N GLU A 88 43.67 -7.23 -18.09
CA GLU A 88 43.17 -6.61 -19.32
C GLU A 88 42.13 -7.50 -20.04
N THR A 89 42.40 -8.81 -20.11
CA THR A 89 41.47 -9.77 -20.74
C THR A 89 40.15 -9.88 -19.99
N VAL A 90 40.18 -9.92 -18.66
CA VAL A 90 38.98 -10.00 -17.81
C VAL A 90 38.18 -8.69 -17.91
N PHE A 91 38.85 -7.53 -17.85
CA PHE A 91 38.17 -6.24 -17.93
C PHE A 91 37.56 -6.00 -19.32
N GLN A 92 38.22 -6.45 -20.39
CA GLN A 92 37.62 -6.45 -21.72
C GLN A 92 36.35 -7.30 -21.79
N ALA A 93 36.41 -8.51 -21.27
CA ALA A 93 35.24 -9.38 -21.22
C ALA A 93 34.09 -8.75 -20.42
N ILE A 94 34.38 -8.10 -19.29
CA ILE A 94 33.37 -7.41 -18.48
C ILE A 94 32.76 -6.23 -19.24
N GLU A 95 33.57 -5.41 -19.91
CA GLU A 95 33.08 -4.28 -20.70
C GLU A 95 32.16 -4.75 -21.83
N GLU A 96 32.53 -5.81 -22.55
CA GLU A 96 31.74 -6.35 -23.66
C GLU A 96 30.43 -7.01 -23.20
N ASN A 97 30.41 -7.72 -22.06
CA ASN A 97 29.26 -8.52 -21.62
C ASN A 97 28.36 -7.81 -20.59
N PHE A 98 28.91 -6.92 -19.78
CA PHE A 98 28.20 -6.21 -18.71
C PHE A 98 28.14 -4.69 -18.92
N SER A 99 28.75 -4.16 -20.00
CA SER A 99 28.76 -2.72 -20.33
C SER A 99 29.36 -1.84 -19.23
N ILE A 100 30.30 -2.37 -18.43
CA ILE A 100 31.03 -1.61 -17.41
C ILE A 100 32.37 -1.15 -18.01
N PRO A 101 32.64 0.17 -18.09
CA PRO A 101 33.86 0.69 -18.71
C PRO A 101 35.14 0.18 -18.03
N LYS A 102 36.17 -0.15 -18.82
CA LYS A 102 37.47 -0.60 -18.29
C LYS A 102 38.12 0.39 -17.33
N ASP A 103 38.07 1.69 -17.65
CA ASP A 103 38.67 2.74 -16.82
C ASP A 103 38.11 2.70 -15.40
N GLN A 104 36.79 2.50 -15.26
CA GLN A 104 36.11 2.36 -13.97
C GLN A 104 36.56 1.09 -13.22
N LEU A 105 36.79 -0.02 -13.92
CA LEU A 105 37.29 -1.26 -13.33
C LEU A 105 38.73 -1.11 -12.82
N TYR A 106 39.58 -0.42 -13.57
CA TYR A 106 40.93 -0.07 -13.13
C TYR A 106 40.89 0.84 -11.90
N ASP A 107 40.02 1.85 -11.87
CA ASP A 107 39.85 2.70 -10.68
C ASP A 107 39.43 1.89 -9.44
N TYR A 108 38.52 0.93 -9.60
CA TYR A 108 38.12 0.04 -8.51
C TYR A 108 39.23 -0.90 -8.05
N LEU A 109 40.05 -1.39 -8.98
CA LEU A 109 41.21 -2.21 -8.67
C LEU A 109 42.23 -1.44 -7.80
N HIS A 110 42.48 -0.17 -8.13
CA HIS A 110 43.45 0.67 -7.43
C HIS A 110 42.91 1.28 -6.12
N SER A 111 41.61 1.58 -6.04
CA SER A 111 40.97 2.17 -4.85
C SER A 111 40.84 1.21 -3.67
N GLY A 112 41.13 -0.08 -3.87
CA GLY A 112 41.14 -1.08 -2.80
C GLY A 112 39.80 -1.78 -2.55
N ARG A 113 38.80 -1.57 -3.42
CA ARG A 113 37.50 -2.24 -3.36
C ARG A 113 37.68 -3.78 -3.37
N TYR A 114 36.87 -4.48 -2.59
CA TYR A 114 36.92 -5.95 -2.50
C TYR A 114 36.07 -6.62 -3.57
N TYR A 115 34.81 -6.21 -3.71
CA TYR A 115 33.85 -6.83 -4.62
C TYR A 115 33.09 -5.80 -5.45
N LEU A 116 32.66 -6.22 -6.64
CA LEU A 116 31.78 -5.46 -7.53
C LEU A 116 30.73 -6.39 -8.14
N LEU A 117 29.45 -6.04 -7.97
CA LEU A 117 28.36 -6.66 -8.69
C LEU A 117 28.46 -6.25 -10.16
N LEU A 118 28.65 -7.24 -11.03
CA LEU A 118 28.70 -7.04 -12.49
C LEU A 118 27.30 -6.96 -13.09
N GLY A 119 26.37 -7.78 -12.59
CA GLY A 119 24.98 -7.82 -13.04
C GLY A 119 24.21 -9.00 -12.46
N SER A 120 22.91 -9.06 -12.77
CA SER A 120 22.01 -10.14 -12.34
C SER A 120 21.19 -10.72 -13.50
N LYS A 121 20.79 -11.98 -13.38
CA LYS A 121 19.86 -12.67 -14.29
C LYS A 121 18.87 -13.57 -13.53
N PRO A 122 17.65 -13.78 -14.05
CA PRO A 122 16.67 -14.71 -13.46
C PRO A 122 17.19 -16.16 -13.35
N THR A 123 17.99 -16.60 -14.33
CA THR A 123 18.53 -17.96 -14.36
C THR A 123 20.05 -17.98 -14.34
N LEU A 124 20.62 -19.06 -13.78
CA LEU A 124 22.07 -19.28 -13.77
C LEU A 124 22.62 -19.51 -15.18
N GLU A 125 21.81 -20.06 -16.09
CA GLU A 125 22.18 -20.28 -17.48
C GLU A 125 22.40 -18.96 -18.21
N GLU A 126 21.43 -18.04 -18.15
CA GLU A 126 21.58 -16.69 -18.70
C GLU A 126 22.77 -15.94 -18.09
N LEU A 127 23.02 -16.09 -16.78
CA LEU A 127 24.20 -15.47 -16.17
C LEU A 127 25.50 -16.05 -16.72
N ASN A 128 25.55 -17.37 -16.95
CA ASN A 128 26.72 -18.06 -17.46
C ASN A 128 27.01 -17.77 -18.94
N GLU A 129 26.03 -17.31 -19.70
CA GLU A 129 26.24 -16.78 -21.06
C GLU A 129 27.08 -15.49 -21.02
N LEU A 130 26.87 -14.65 -20.01
CA LEU A 130 27.64 -13.41 -19.80
C LEU A 130 28.99 -13.66 -19.12
N VAL A 131 29.07 -14.61 -18.19
CA VAL A 131 30.32 -14.97 -17.49
C VAL A 131 31.11 -16.00 -18.31
N ILE A 132 31.80 -15.49 -19.33
CA ILE A 132 32.62 -16.30 -20.24
C ILE A 132 33.83 -16.96 -19.51
N PRO A 133 34.44 -18.03 -20.06
CA PRO A 133 35.47 -18.81 -19.37
C PRO A 133 36.68 -18.03 -18.82
N SER A 134 37.06 -16.92 -19.47
CA SER A 134 38.15 -16.05 -18.99
C SER A 134 37.84 -15.35 -17.68
N MET A 135 36.56 -15.10 -17.38
CA MET A 135 36.09 -14.41 -16.18
C MET A 135 35.83 -15.36 -15.00
N ARG A 136 35.43 -16.61 -15.26
CA ARG A 136 34.95 -17.57 -14.24
C ARG A 136 35.90 -17.79 -13.05
N LYS A 137 37.20 -17.62 -13.25
CA LYS A 137 38.21 -17.74 -12.18
C LYS A 137 38.10 -16.62 -11.14
N TYR A 138 37.59 -15.45 -11.52
CA TYR A 138 37.58 -14.23 -10.71
C TYR A 138 36.16 -13.74 -10.37
N VAL A 139 35.14 -14.38 -10.96
CA VAL A 139 33.73 -14.04 -10.76
C VAL A 139 33.05 -15.13 -9.96
N SER A 140 32.45 -14.78 -8.83
CA SER A 140 31.56 -15.66 -8.07
C SER A 140 30.11 -15.45 -8.50
N ASN A 141 29.36 -16.54 -8.57
CA ASN A 141 27.92 -16.51 -8.81
C ASN A 141 27.19 -16.75 -7.49
N GLU A 142 26.32 -15.84 -7.12
CA GLU A 142 25.55 -15.93 -5.87
C GLU A 142 24.05 -15.83 -6.15
N MET A 143 23.25 -16.58 -5.38
CA MET A 143 21.79 -16.41 -5.39
C MET A 143 21.44 -15.24 -4.49
N ALA A 144 20.65 -14.31 -5.01
CA ALA A 144 20.14 -13.16 -4.27
C ALA A 144 18.63 -13.02 -4.48
N ILE A 145 17.95 -12.49 -3.47
CA ILE A 145 16.57 -12.06 -3.60
C ILE A 145 16.58 -10.62 -4.10
N GLN A 146 15.75 -10.34 -5.10
CA GLN A 146 15.47 -8.98 -5.55
C GLN A 146 13.98 -8.69 -5.35
N ARG A 147 13.68 -7.61 -4.62
CA ARG A 147 12.32 -7.10 -4.46
C ARG A 147 11.94 -6.27 -5.69
N LEU A 148 10.97 -6.73 -6.47
CA LEU A 148 10.37 -5.95 -7.53
C LEU A 148 9.10 -5.28 -6.99
N SER A 149 8.95 -3.99 -7.26
CA SER A 149 7.78 -3.23 -6.82
C SER A 149 7.35 -2.26 -7.92
N TYR A 150 6.06 -2.26 -8.21
CA TYR A 150 5.40 -1.32 -9.10
C TYR A 150 5.22 0.03 -8.39
N ARG A 151 5.90 1.08 -8.85
CA ARG A 151 6.01 2.37 -8.12
C ARG A 151 5.26 3.51 -8.79
N GLU A 152 4.72 3.26 -9.97
CA GLU A 152 3.98 4.19 -10.79
C GLU A 152 2.68 4.64 -10.10
N TYR A 153 2.10 5.74 -10.60
CA TYR A 153 0.86 6.33 -10.07
C TYR A 153 0.89 6.64 -8.57
N GLY A 154 2.08 6.91 -8.03
CA GLY A 154 2.29 7.26 -6.63
C GLY A 154 2.29 6.07 -5.67
N LEU A 155 2.17 4.82 -6.14
CA LEU A 155 2.14 3.63 -5.30
C LEU A 155 3.39 3.43 -4.44
N GLY A 156 4.53 3.94 -4.88
CA GLY A 156 5.78 3.82 -4.13
C GLY A 156 5.67 4.32 -2.68
N ARG A 157 4.80 5.30 -2.39
CA ARG A 157 4.57 5.80 -1.02
C ARG A 157 3.69 4.88 -0.19
N ILE A 158 2.78 4.15 -0.83
CA ILE A 158 1.87 3.19 -0.19
C ILE A 158 2.67 1.91 0.10
N ILE A 159 3.25 1.30 -0.93
CA ILE A 159 4.04 0.06 -0.81
C ILE A 159 5.24 0.29 0.11
N GLY A 160 5.98 1.37 -0.14
CA GLY A 160 7.24 1.65 0.54
C GLY A 160 8.43 1.00 -0.13
N SER A 161 9.51 0.84 0.64
CA SER A 161 10.80 0.37 0.15
C SER A 161 11.56 -0.46 1.18
N LEU A 162 12.42 -1.35 0.68
CA LEU A 162 13.46 -2.00 1.46
C LEU A 162 14.80 -1.27 1.25
N ASP A 163 15.72 -1.38 2.21
CA ASP A 163 17.10 -0.95 2.05
C ASP A 163 17.94 -2.00 1.29
N GLY A 164 19.25 -1.75 1.12
CA GLY A 164 20.14 -2.67 0.42
C GLY A 164 20.38 -4.00 1.14
N GLY A 165 20.03 -4.11 2.43
CA GLY A 165 20.07 -5.34 3.21
C GLY A 165 18.76 -6.13 3.18
N GLY A 166 17.69 -5.55 2.64
CA GLY A 166 16.35 -6.13 2.63
C GLY A 166 15.50 -5.75 3.85
N ASP A 167 15.97 -4.85 4.71
CA ASP A 167 15.19 -4.35 5.84
C ASP A 167 14.20 -3.27 5.37
N PRO A 168 12.94 -3.29 5.84
CA PRO A 168 11.93 -2.36 5.36
C PRO A 168 12.08 -0.97 5.97
N VAL A 169 11.97 0.05 5.12
CA VAL A 169 12.23 1.46 5.45
C VAL A 169 10.94 2.26 5.61
N SER A 170 9.92 1.99 4.78
CA SER A 170 8.70 2.79 4.68
C SER A 170 7.49 1.96 4.20
N GLY A 171 6.31 2.59 4.21
CA GLY A 171 5.08 2.04 3.63
C GLY A 171 4.56 0.75 4.26
N ILE A 172 3.73 0.04 3.52
CA ILE A 172 3.19 -1.29 3.88
C ILE A 172 4.31 -2.30 4.13
N GLU A 173 5.41 -2.22 3.37
CA GLU A 173 6.59 -3.05 3.59
C GLU A 173 7.10 -2.96 5.04
N LYS A 174 7.05 -1.77 5.65
CA LYS A 174 7.47 -1.56 7.04
C LYS A 174 6.38 -1.87 8.05
N THR A 175 5.15 -1.44 7.82
CA THR A 175 4.05 -1.67 8.76
C THR A 175 3.78 -3.16 8.96
N TYR A 176 3.83 -3.95 7.88
CA TYR A 176 3.48 -5.37 7.89
C TYR A 176 4.69 -6.29 7.72
N ASP A 177 5.88 -5.85 8.12
CA ASP A 177 7.09 -6.64 7.97
C ASP A 177 7.02 -8.00 8.66
N GLU A 178 6.41 -8.09 9.84
CA GLU A 178 6.25 -9.35 10.57
C GLU A 178 5.45 -10.40 9.77
N HIS A 179 4.51 -9.94 8.93
CA HIS A 179 3.74 -10.80 8.04
C HIS A 179 4.49 -11.09 6.76
N LEU A 180 5.02 -10.05 6.11
CA LEU A 180 5.67 -10.16 4.80
C LEU A 180 6.99 -10.93 4.88
N ARG A 181 7.75 -10.86 5.97
CA ARG A 181 9.09 -11.47 6.04
C ARG A 181 9.02 -12.99 5.93
N GLY A 182 9.93 -13.56 5.14
CA GLY A 182 10.13 -15.02 5.07
C GLY A 182 10.38 -15.62 6.44
N LYS A 183 9.67 -16.72 6.77
CA LYS A 183 9.64 -17.29 8.12
C LYS A 183 10.75 -18.32 8.35
N ALA A 184 11.04 -19.17 7.36
CA ALA A 184 12.10 -20.17 7.45
C ALA A 184 12.65 -20.58 6.08
N ASP A 185 13.97 -20.60 5.91
CA ASP A 185 14.57 -21.07 4.67
C ASP A 185 14.42 -22.58 4.48
N GLY A 186 14.32 -22.99 3.22
CA GLY A 186 14.41 -24.37 2.81
C GLY A 186 15.85 -24.82 2.61
N VAL A 187 16.03 -26.12 2.42
CA VAL A 187 17.34 -26.70 2.13
C VAL A 187 17.20 -27.93 1.22
N ILE A 188 18.07 -28.02 0.22
CA ILE A 188 18.29 -29.24 -0.56
C ILE A 188 19.59 -29.87 -0.07
N ARG A 189 19.49 -31.01 0.59
CA ARG A 189 20.62 -31.82 1.03
C ARG A 189 20.81 -32.99 0.07
N ARG A 190 21.97 -33.06 -0.57
CA ARG A 190 22.41 -34.25 -1.29
C ARG A 190 23.21 -35.15 -0.35
N THR A 191 22.74 -36.37 -0.20
CA THR A 191 23.39 -37.44 0.55
C THR A 191 23.94 -38.48 -0.43
N ILE A 192 24.69 -39.46 0.06
CA ILE A 192 25.18 -40.58 -0.76
C ILE A 192 24.00 -41.44 -1.28
N THR A 193 22.86 -41.42 -0.59
CA THR A 193 21.69 -42.28 -0.86
C THR A 193 20.54 -41.58 -1.57
N GLY A 194 20.59 -40.25 -1.75
CA GLY A 194 19.53 -39.48 -2.42
C GLY A 194 19.60 -37.98 -2.16
N SER A 195 18.51 -37.27 -2.44
CA SER A 195 18.34 -35.86 -2.09
C SER A 195 17.14 -35.66 -1.18
N GLU A 196 17.35 -35.00 -0.05
CA GLU A 196 16.30 -34.52 0.83
C GLU A 196 16.04 -33.03 0.52
N ARG A 197 14.78 -32.66 0.28
CA ARG A 197 14.36 -31.28 0.03
C ARG A 197 13.37 -30.86 1.11
N ILE A 198 13.71 -29.80 1.83
CA ILE A 198 12.82 -29.10 2.76
C ILE A 198 12.46 -27.78 2.08
N GLU A 199 11.17 -27.55 1.85
CA GLU A 199 10.69 -26.30 1.26
C GLU A 199 10.81 -25.13 2.26
N PRO A 200 11.07 -23.90 1.78
CA PRO A 200 11.00 -22.73 2.62
C PRO A 200 9.56 -22.45 3.09
N VAL A 201 9.46 -21.75 4.20
CA VAL A 201 8.23 -21.12 4.69
C VAL A 201 8.33 -19.63 4.38
N ASN A 202 7.59 -19.21 3.35
CA ASN A 202 7.55 -17.83 2.90
C ASN A 202 6.76 -16.94 3.88
N GLY A 203 6.84 -15.63 3.66
CA GLY A 203 5.97 -14.67 4.35
C GLY A 203 4.54 -14.72 3.83
N ASP A 204 3.64 -14.11 4.59
CA ASP A 204 2.24 -13.96 4.21
C ASP A 204 2.12 -12.89 3.12
N ASP A 205 1.28 -13.15 2.14
CA ASP A 205 0.86 -12.20 1.13
C ASP A 205 -0.10 -11.17 1.72
N ILE A 206 -0.12 -9.98 1.14
CA ILE A 206 -0.99 -8.87 1.52
C ILE A 206 -1.81 -8.44 0.32
N TYR A 207 -3.12 -8.37 0.51
CA TYR A 207 -4.06 -7.82 -0.48
C TYR A 207 -4.45 -6.43 -0.04
N LEU A 208 -4.06 -5.42 -0.82
CA LEU A 208 -4.43 -4.05 -0.57
C LEU A 208 -5.90 -3.79 -0.92
N SER A 209 -6.48 -2.74 -0.34
CA SER A 209 -7.76 -2.17 -0.76
C SER A 209 -7.66 -1.27 -1.98
N ILE A 210 -6.44 -1.04 -2.47
CA ILE A 210 -6.17 -0.19 -3.64
C ILE A 210 -6.72 -0.83 -4.91
N ASP A 211 -7.62 -0.14 -5.59
CA ASP A 211 -8.00 -0.49 -6.97
C ASP A 211 -7.11 0.31 -7.93
N MET A 212 -6.25 -0.36 -8.69
CA MET A 212 -5.34 0.32 -9.61
C MET A 212 -6.05 1.22 -10.62
N ARG A 213 -7.29 0.91 -11.01
CA ARG A 213 -8.03 1.71 -11.99
C ARG A 213 -8.38 3.07 -11.38
N TYR A 214 -8.89 3.08 -10.15
CA TYR A 214 -9.18 4.32 -9.43
C TYR A 214 -7.90 5.03 -9.00
N GLN A 215 -6.85 4.30 -8.61
CA GLN A 215 -5.54 4.87 -8.29
C GLN A 215 -4.96 5.64 -9.48
N MET A 216 -5.03 5.07 -10.68
CA MET A 216 -4.60 5.73 -11.92
C MET A 216 -5.43 6.97 -12.22
N ILE A 217 -6.77 6.87 -12.15
CA ILE A 217 -7.67 8.03 -12.34
C ILE A 217 -7.32 9.16 -11.37
N LEU A 218 -7.20 8.82 -10.09
CA LEU A 218 -6.91 9.77 -9.02
C LEU A 218 -5.56 10.44 -9.25
N HIS A 219 -4.53 9.66 -9.54
CA HIS A 219 -3.19 10.17 -9.81
C HIS A 219 -3.18 11.12 -11.01
N GLU A 220 -3.75 10.71 -12.14
CA GLU A 220 -3.79 11.53 -13.35
C GLU A 220 -4.56 12.84 -13.17
N GLU A 221 -5.74 12.80 -12.53
CA GLU A 221 -6.52 14.01 -12.31
C GLU A 221 -5.83 14.95 -11.32
N ILE A 222 -5.12 14.44 -10.32
CA ILE A 222 -4.33 15.25 -9.40
C ILE A 222 -3.13 15.89 -10.11
N GLN A 223 -2.40 15.15 -10.96
CA GLN A 223 -1.31 15.74 -11.74
C GLN A 223 -1.81 16.82 -12.70
N LYS A 224 -2.92 16.55 -13.41
CA LYS A 224 -3.56 17.54 -14.29
C LYS A 224 -4.03 18.76 -13.50
N ALA A 225 -4.60 18.55 -12.32
CA ALA A 225 -5.07 19.63 -11.47
C ALA A 225 -3.95 20.54 -11.01
N THR A 226 -2.83 19.98 -10.55
CA THR A 226 -1.65 20.76 -10.15
C THR A 226 -1.16 21.64 -11.29
N GLN A 227 -1.03 21.07 -12.50
CA GLN A 227 -0.59 21.82 -13.69
C GLN A 227 -1.61 22.89 -14.13
N ARG A 228 -2.89 22.53 -14.23
CA ARG A 228 -3.95 23.45 -14.69
C ARG A 228 -4.12 24.66 -13.78
N ASN A 229 -3.93 24.47 -12.47
CA ASN A 229 -4.12 25.52 -11.49
C ASN A 229 -2.83 26.25 -11.11
N ASP A 230 -1.68 25.89 -11.72
CA ASP A 230 -0.35 26.37 -11.31
C ASP A 230 -0.15 26.27 -9.79
N ALA A 231 -0.59 25.14 -9.23
CA ALA A 231 -0.60 24.92 -7.78
C ALA A 231 0.77 24.41 -7.30
N ASP A 232 1.12 24.69 -6.05
CA ASP A 232 2.33 24.12 -5.43
C ASP A 232 2.23 22.59 -5.33
N GLY A 233 1.01 22.09 -5.11
CA GLY A 233 0.70 20.68 -5.26
C GLY A 233 -0.76 20.36 -4.99
N ALA A 234 -1.10 19.08 -5.06
CA ALA A 234 -2.44 18.58 -4.78
C ALA A 234 -2.38 17.16 -4.20
N LEU A 235 -3.44 16.78 -3.51
CA LEU A 235 -3.57 15.53 -2.78
C LEU A 235 -5.04 15.08 -2.82
N ALA A 236 -5.27 13.80 -2.98
CA ALA A 236 -6.59 13.22 -2.84
C ALA A 236 -6.55 11.83 -2.23
N ILE A 237 -7.63 11.50 -1.53
CA ILE A 237 -7.86 10.22 -0.89
C ILE A 237 -9.30 9.80 -1.12
N LEU A 238 -9.47 8.55 -1.53
CA LEU A 238 -10.75 7.90 -1.78
C LEU A 238 -10.92 6.77 -0.76
N LEU A 239 -11.95 6.87 0.07
CA LEU A 239 -12.34 5.85 1.03
C LEU A 239 -13.54 5.07 0.52
N GLU A 240 -13.59 3.78 0.81
CA GLU A 240 -14.83 3.01 0.81
C GLU A 240 -15.65 3.42 2.05
N SER A 241 -16.83 4.00 1.83
CA SER A 241 -17.59 4.68 2.89
C SER A 241 -17.99 3.75 4.04
N SER A 242 -18.32 2.49 3.71
CA SER A 242 -18.85 1.50 4.64
C SER A 242 -17.79 0.81 5.51
N THR A 243 -16.51 0.95 5.16
CA THR A 243 -15.41 0.23 5.83
C THR A 243 -14.25 1.15 6.26
N GLY A 244 -14.17 2.36 5.68
CA GLY A 244 -13.02 3.25 5.85
C GLY A 244 -11.74 2.77 5.15
N LYS A 245 -11.80 1.69 4.35
CA LYS A 245 -10.66 1.23 3.57
C LYS A 245 -10.27 2.25 2.51
N ILE A 246 -8.97 2.44 2.30
CA ILE A 246 -8.45 3.42 1.35
C ILE A 246 -8.34 2.74 -0.01
N VAL A 247 -9.16 3.18 -0.97
CA VAL A 247 -9.27 2.55 -2.30
C VAL A 247 -8.34 3.23 -3.31
N ALA A 248 -8.04 4.50 -3.10
CA ALA A 248 -7.03 5.22 -3.86
C ALA A 248 -6.45 6.37 -3.02
N TYR A 249 -5.15 6.64 -3.18
CA TYR A 249 -4.45 7.71 -2.49
C TYR A 249 -3.33 8.27 -3.38
N ALA A 250 -3.43 9.54 -3.79
CA ALA A 250 -2.48 10.14 -4.71
C ALA A 250 -2.22 11.61 -4.37
N GLY A 251 -0.96 12.04 -4.53
CA GLY A 251 -0.57 13.44 -4.40
C GLY A 251 0.58 13.78 -5.33
N SER A 252 0.75 15.07 -5.64
CA SER A 252 1.72 15.54 -6.64
C SER A 252 3.12 15.79 -6.12
N TYR A 253 3.32 15.90 -4.81
CA TYR A 253 4.66 16.05 -4.23
C TYR A 253 5.45 14.74 -4.25
N ASP A 254 6.78 14.87 -4.29
CA ASP A 254 7.74 13.76 -4.19
C ASP A 254 7.81 13.14 -2.79
N TRP A 255 7.30 13.85 -1.78
CA TRP A 255 7.17 13.38 -0.40
C TRP A 255 5.70 13.20 -0.02
N ASP A 256 5.45 12.45 1.06
CA ASP A 256 4.09 12.12 1.49
C ASP A 256 3.43 13.27 2.27
N LEU A 257 2.82 14.21 1.53
CA LEU A 257 2.07 15.32 2.11
C LEU A 257 0.89 14.88 2.96
N GLY A 258 0.25 13.74 2.67
CA GLY A 258 -0.93 13.32 3.45
C GLY A 258 -0.58 12.79 4.83
N LEU A 259 0.58 12.14 4.99
CA LEU A 259 1.05 11.65 6.29
C LEU A 259 1.76 12.73 7.10
N LEU A 260 2.63 13.50 6.45
CA LEU A 260 3.55 14.43 7.12
C LEU A 260 3.05 15.87 7.09
N GLY A 261 2.18 16.21 6.14
CA GLY A 261 1.62 17.55 5.98
C GLY A 261 0.52 17.84 6.98
N VAL A 262 0.46 19.11 7.39
CA VAL A 262 -0.60 19.65 8.23
C VAL A 262 -1.18 20.87 7.54
N PHE A 263 -2.50 20.90 7.40
CA PHE A 263 -3.24 22.04 6.84
C PHE A 263 -4.42 22.38 7.74
N GLU A 264 -4.88 23.63 7.66
CA GLU A 264 -6.12 24.02 8.32
C GLU A 264 -7.32 23.58 7.45
N PRO A 265 -8.34 22.92 8.02
CA PRO A 265 -9.45 22.39 7.22
C PRO A 265 -10.40 23.49 6.73
N GLY A 266 -10.39 24.68 7.34
CA GLY A 266 -11.33 25.75 7.01
C GLY A 266 -12.78 25.27 7.02
N SER A 267 -13.58 25.75 6.06
CA SER A 267 -15.01 25.43 5.99
C SER A 267 -15.35 23.95 5.75
N SER A 268 -14.39 23.07 5.43
CA SER A 268 -14.68 21.64 5.31
C SER A 268 -15.03 21.00 6.65
N ILE A 269 -14.67 21.61 7.79
CA ILE A 269 -15.01 21.09 9.13
C ILE A 269 -16.47 21.34 9.53
N LYS A 270 -17.13 22.33 8.93
CA LYS A 270 -18.46 22.81 9.34
C LYS A 270 -19.52 21.72 9.45
N PRO A 271 -19.61 20.72 8.53
CA PRO A 271 -20.55 19.61 8.69
C PRO A 271 -20.42 18.92 10.05
N LEU A 272 -19.19 18.69 10.52
CA LEU A 272 -18.92 18.06 11.82
C LEU A 272 -19.33 18.94 12.99
N ILE A 273 -19.16 20.26 12.86
CA ILE A 273 -19.57 21.22 13.90
C ILE A 273 -21.08 21.32 13.98
N TYR A 274 -21.77 21.34 12.84
CA TYR A 274 -23.22 21.34 12.77
C TYR A 274 -23.79 20.04 13.34
N ALA A 275 -23.19 18.90 13.01
CA ALA A 275 -23.54 17.61 13.59
C ALA A 275 -23.33 17.60 15.11
N LEU A 276 -22.18 18.10 15.58
CA LEU A 276 -21.88 18.20 17.00
C LEU A 276 -22.92 19.06 17.72
N ALA A 277 -23.30 20.20 17.15
CA ALA A 277 -24.27 21.09 17.76
C ALA A 277 -25.66 20.46 17.92
N LEU A 278 -26.09 19.65 16.94
CA LEU A 278 -27.32 18.87 17.02
C LEU A 278 -27.20 17.74 18.05
N GLU A 279 -26.10 16.98 18.00
CA GLU A 279 -25.85 15.83 18.88
C GLU A 279 -25.79 16.26 20.36
N THR A 280 -25.23 17.44 20.66
CA THR A 280 -25.16 17.98 22.02
C THR A 280 -26.41 18.77 22.43
N GLY A 281 -27.39 18.91 21.55
CA GLY A 281 -28.59 19.73 21.78
C GLY A 281 -28.27 21.22 21.98
N SER A 282 -27.14 21.70 21.44
CA SER A 282 -26.74 23.10 21.52
C SER A 282 -27.55 24.00 20.59
N VAL A 283 -28.04 23.45 19.48
CA VAL A 283 -28.98 24.09 18.54
C VAL A 283 -29.97 23.05 18.01
N GLU A 284 -31.08 23.51 17.46
CA GLU A 284 -32.07 22.68 16.75
C GLU A 284 -32.04 22.99 15.24
N VAL A 285 -32.64 22.12 14.40
CA VAL A 285 -32.59 22.24 12.93
C VAL A 285 -33.40 23.43 12.39
N ASP A 286 -34.38 23.90 13.14
CA ASP A 286 -35.22 25.06 12.82
C ASP A 286 -34.66 26.36 13.40
N TYR A 287 -33.47 26.33 14.02
CA TYR A 287 -32.81 27.51 14.53
C TYR A 287 -32.47 28.49 13.39
N GLU A 288 -32.83 29.75 13.59
CA GLU A 288 -32.50 30.86 12.69
C GLU A 288 -31.35 31.68 13.24
N PHE A 289 -30.42 32.05 12.36
CA PHE A 289 -29.29 32.90 12.67
C PHE A 289 -29.45 34.24 11.99
N TYR A 290 -28.90 35.28 12.60
CA TYR A 290 -28.81 36.58 11.95
C TYR A 290 -27.36 36.85 11.52
N CYS A 291 -27.14 37.06 10.22
CA CYS A 291 -25.83 37.29 9.62
C CYS A 291 -25.70 38.70 9.05
N GLU A 292 -25.00 39.57 9.79
CA GLU A 292 -24.61 40.91 9.33
C GLU A 292 -23.35 40.92 8.44
N GLY A 293 -22.87 39.74 8.02
CA GLY A 293 -21.60 39.54 7.30
C GLY A 293 -20.34 39.66 8.15
N ARG A 294 -20.49 40.00 9.44
CA ARG A 294 -19.42 40.03 10.43
C ARG A 294 -19.94 39.73 11.84
N ILE A 295 -19.06 39.23 12.70
CA ILE A 295 -19.35 39.00 14.12
C ILE A 295 -18.12 39.29 14.98
N GLN A 296 -18.36 39.92 16.13
CA GLN A 296 -17.37 40.08 17.19
C GLN A 296 -17.77 39.14 18.34
N PRO A 297 -17.21 37.91 18.38
CA PRO A 297 -17.67 36.90 19.34
C PRO A 297 -17.28 37.21 20.79
N VAL A 298 -16.25 38.05 20.99
CA VAL A 298 -15.81 38.44 22.33
C VAL A 298 -15.93 39.95 22.48
N PRO A 299 -16.90 40.44 23.27
CA PRO A 299 -17.07 41.86 23.53
C PRO A 299 -15.79 42.49 24.09
N GLY A 300 -15.36 43.61 23.49
CA GLY A 300 -14.19 44.37 23.93
C GLY A 300 -12.85 43.93 23.34
N LEU A 301 -12.80 42.84 22.56
CA LEU A 301 -11.65 42.51 21.73
C LEU A 301 -11.82 43.05 20.31
N ASP A 302 -10.81 43.75 19.78
CA ASP A 302 -10.80 44.25 18.40
C ASP A 302 -10.47 43.12 17.40
N ILE A 303 -11.24 42.03 17.45
CA ILE A 303 -11.13 40.88 16.56
C ILE A 303 -12.52 40.60 16.00
N VAL A 304 -12.63 40.73 14.67
CA VAL A 304 -13.89 40.56 13.94
C VAL A 304 -13.73 39.42 12.95
N MET A 305 -14.62 38.44 13.05
CA MET A 305 -14.71 37.34 12.09
C MET A 305 -15.73 37.73 11.01
N ARG A 306 -15.42 37.41 9.74
CA ARG A 306 -16.22 37.84 8.59
C ARG A 306 -16.63 36.65 7.77
N ASP A 307 -17.78 36.79 7.11
CA ASP A 307 -18.10 35.90 6.00
C ASP A 307 -17.22 36.20 4.78
N VAL A 308 -17.19 35.27 3.83
CA VAL A 308 -16.45 35.46 2.58
C VAL A 308 -16.95 36.74 1.90
N GLU A 309 -16.02 37.65 1.55
CA GLU A 309 -16.29 38.98 0.99
C GLU A 309 -17.19 39.90 1.86
N GLY A 310 -17.48 39.54 3.11
CA GLY A 310 -18.37 40.30 3.99
C GLY A 310 -19.85 40.24 3.57
N GLN A 311 -20.24 39.18 2.87
CA GLN A 311 -21.63 38.97 2.45
C GLN A 311 -22.58 38.91 3.65
N ARG A 312 -23.70 39.62 3.52
CA ARG A 312 -24.74 39.72 4.53
C ARG A 312 -25.90 38.83 4.10
N HIS A 313 -26.34 37.95 4.99
CA HIS A 313 -27.42 37.00 4.71
C HIS A 313 -28.72 37.32 5.48
N ASP A 314 -28.71 38.34 6.36
CA ASP A 314 -29.83 38.67 7.25
C ASP A 314 -30.29 37.43 8.04
N ASP A 315 -31.59 37.15 8.08
CA ASP A 315 -32.12 35.94 8.71
C ASP A 315 -31.82 34.73 7.80
N ILE A 316 -31.01 33.80 8.31
CA ILE A 316 -30.56 32.61 7.60
C ILE A 316 -30.87 31.37 8.43
N SER A 317 -31.53 30.38 7.82
CA SER A 317 -31.84 29.12 8.51
C SER A 317 -30.59 28.28 8.75
N PHE A 318 -30.66 27.32 9.68
CA PHE A 318 -29.60 26.32 9.89
C PHE A 318 -29.13 25.65 8.59
N SER A 319 -30.07 25.23 7.74
CA SER A 319 -29.76 24.56 6.47
C SER A 319 -29.05 25.52 5.50
N GLN A 320 -29.61 26.73 5.32
CA GLN A 320 -29.03 27.74 4.44
C GLN A 320 -27.63 28.16 4.91
N ALA A 321 -27.42 28.28 6.22
CA ALA A 321 -26.13 28.65 6.79
C ALA A 321 -25.02 27.66 6.41
N LEU A 322 -25.33 26.35 6.37
CA LEU A 322 -24.37 25.34 5.93
C LEU A 322 -24.17 25.36 4.41
N VAL A 323 -25.26 25.53 3.64
CA VAL A 323 -25.26 25.60 2.16
C VAL A 323 -24.42 26.78 1.64
N GLU A 324 -24.66 27.97 2.20
CA GLU A 324 -23.92 29.21 1.91
C GLU A 324 -22.58 29.27 2.62
N SER A 325 -22.29 28.30 3.50
CA SER A 325 -21.02 28.21 4.23
C SER A 325 -20.76 29.46 5.10
N CYS A 326 -21.80 30.00 5.71
CA CYS A 326 -21.78 31.26 6.47
C CYS A 326 -20.90 31.17 7.73
N ASN A 327 -19.80 31.93 7.76
CA ASN A 327 -18.90 31.96 8.93
C ASN A 327 -19.59 32.53 10.17
N VAL A 328 -20.44 33.55 10.01
CA VAL A 328 -21.11 34.23 11.13
C VAL A 328 -22.06 33.29 11.87
N ALA A 329 -22.88 32.53 11.14
CA ALA A 329 -23.76 31.53 11.72
C ALA A 329 -22.96 30.39 12.38
N THR A 330 -21.87 29.93 11.75
CA THR A 330 -21.01 28.89 12.33
C THR A 330 -20.36 29.35 13.65
N VAL A 331 -19.96 30.62 13.75
CA VAL A 331 -19.43 31.20 15.00
C VAL A 331 -20.52 31.27 16.08
N GLN A 332 -21.76 31.58 15.72
CA GLN A 332 -22.91 31.53 16.65
C GLN A 332 -23.20 30.11 17.12
N ILE A 333 -23.09 29.10 16.25
CA ILE A 333 -23.16 27.69 16.63
C ILE A 333 -22.03 27.34 17.60
N GLY A 334 -20.80 27.78 17.32
CA GLY A 334 -19.66 27.59 18.21
C GLY A 334 -19.85 28.24 19.57
N GLN A 335 -20.45 29.43 19.62
CA GLN A 335 -20.86 30.08 20.87
C GLN A 335 -21.88 29.21 21.63
N ALA A 336 -22.92 28.71 20.97
CA ALA A 336 -23.94 27.87 21.60
C ALA A 336 -23.37 26.54 22.14
N ILE A 337 -22.41 25.92 21.42
CA ILE A 337 -21.65 24.76 21.92
C ILE A 337 -20.84 25.13 23.16
N LEU A 338 -20.10 26.25 23.09
CA LEU A 338 -19.25 26.70 24.18
C LEU A 338 -20.07 27.05 25.44
N ASP A 339 -21.22 27.70 25.28
CA ASP A 339 -22.11 28.08 26.38
C ASP A 339 -22.77 26.86 27.03
N ASN A 340 -23.12 25.85 26.23
CA ASN A 340 -23.72 24.60 26.71
C ASN A 340 -22.69 23.73 27.46
N LEU A 341 -21.51 23.53 26.87
CA LEU A 341 -20.53 22.53 27.35
C LEU A 341 -19.41 23.12 28.21
N GLY A 342 -19.02 24.37 27.94
CA GLY A 342 -17.79 24.97 28.43
C GLY A 342 -16.54 24.46 27.69
N ARG A 343 -15.40 25.15 27.89
CA ARG A 343 -14.16 24.95 27.11
C ARG A 343 -13.60 23.52 27.16
N ASN A 344 -13.59 22.90 28.34
CA ASN A 344 -12.98 21.57 28.51
C ASN A 344 -13.78 20.49 27.78
N ALA A 345 -15.11 20.50 27.92
CA ALA A 345 -15.96 19.54 27.23
C ALA A 345 -16.01 19.81 25.72
N MET A 346 -16.06 21.08 25.29
CA MET A 346 -15.92 21.43 23.86
C MET A 346 -14.63 20.86 23.26
N ARG A 347 -13.49 21.00 23.94
CA ARG A 347 -12.24 20.39 23.48
C ARG A 347 -12.38 18.88 23.34
N ALA A 348 -12.92 18.21 24.37
CA ALA A 348 -13.05 16.77 24.37
C ALA A 348 -13.93 16.27 23.21
N GLU A 349 -15.03 16.97 22.90
CA GLU A 349 -15.87 16.65 21.75
C GLU A 349 -15.14 16.86 20.41
N LEU A 350 -14.43 17.99 20.25
CA LEU A 350 -13.61 18.25 19.05
C LEU A 350 -12.49 17.21 18.88
N GLU A 351 -11.94 16.70 19.97
CA GLU A 351 -10.92 15.66 19.96
C GLU A 351 -11.50 14.28 19.56
N LYS A 352 -12.77 13.99 19.91
CA LYS A 352 -13.48 12.79 19.42
C LYS A 352 -13.65 12.81 17.90
N LEU A 353 -13.75 13.99 17.27
CA LEU A 353 -13.73 14.12 15.81
C LEU A 353 -12.39 13.69 15.20
N GLY A 354 -11.35 13.45 16.00
CA GLY A 354 -10.01 13.04 15.56
C GLY A 354 -8.99 14.18 15.51
N LEU A 355 -9.35 15.40 15.95
CA LEU A 355 -8.41 16.53 15.97
C LEU A 355 -7.30 16.30 17.00
N GLY A 356 -6.04 16.47 16.58
CA GLY A 356 -4.89 16.31 17.47
C GLY A 356 -4.55 14.87 17.85
N ARG A 357 -5.03 13.88 17.08
CA ARG A 357 -4.74 12.45 17.29
C ARG A 357 -4.41 11.75 15.99
N ILE A 358 -3.40 10.89 15.99
CA ILE A 358 -3.14 10.00 14.86
C ILE A 358 -4.38 9.15 14.56
N THR A 359 -4.67 8.90 13.29
CA THR A 359 -5.80 8.07 12.87
C THR A 359 -5.55 6.59 13.05
N GLY A 360 -4.28 6.19 13.11
CA GLY A 360 -3.90 4.78 13.11
C GLY A 360 -3.92 4.15 11.72
N VAL A 361 -3.84 4.96 10.66
CA VAL A 361 -3.63 4.46 9.30
C VAL A 361 -2.38 3.59 9.26
N ASP A 362 -2.43 2.51 8.48
CA ASP A 362 -1.41 1.46 8.41
C ASP A 362 -0.15 1.87 7.61
N LEU A 363 0.23 3.15 7.69
CA LEU A 363 1.48 3.70 7.18
C LEU A 363 2.29 4.36 8.30
N PRO A 364 3.62 4.20 8.32
CA PRO A 364 4.46 4.79 9.36
C PRO A 364 4.67 6.29 9.13
N GLY A 365 4.71 7.07 10.21
CA GLY A 365 5.08 8.49 10.16
C GLY A 365 3.90 9.47 10.10
N GLU A 366 2.69 9.02 10.41
CA GLU A 366 1.53 9.91 10.54
C GLU A 366 1.75 11.01 11.59
N THR A 367 1.49 12.26 11.22
CA THR A 367 1.44 13.38 12.16
C THR A 367 0.12 13.42 12.94
N GLU A 368 0.16 13.80 14.21
CA GLU A 368 -1.05 14.01 15.02
C GLU A 368 -1.81 15.31 14.67
N GLY A 369 -1.27 16.14 13.78
CA GLY A 369 -1.80 17.46 13.46
C GLY A 369 -1.46 18.48 14.55
N LEU A 370 -2.25 19.55 14.65
CA LEU A 370 -2.04 20.63 15.61
C LEU A 370 -3.36 20.99 16.28
N PHE A 371 -3.52 20.64 17.56
CA PHE A 371 -4.68 21.04 18.35
C PHE A 371 -4.29 21.40 19.79
N ALA A 372 -4.13 22.70 20.05
CA ALA A 372 -3.63 23.23 21.32
C ALA A 372 -4.49 22.86 22.54
N GLN A 373 -3.86 22.58 23.68
CA GLN A 373 -4.55 22.32 24.96
C GLN A 373 -5.35 23.54 25.46
N VAL A 374 -6.41 23.33 26.25
CA VAL A 374 -7.34 24.40 26.70
C VAL A 374 -6.64 25.55 27.41
N ASN A 375 -5.60 25.27 28.20
CA ASN A 375 -4.83 26.28 28.91
C ASN A 375 -4.01 27.21 27.98
N HIS A 376 -3.83 26.82 26.71
CA HIS A 376 -3.19 27.64 25.69
C HIS A 376 -4.21 28.33 24.76
N TRP A 377 -5.52 28.14 25.00
CA TRP A 377 -6.54 28.83 24.21
C TRP A 377 -6.58 30.30 24.59
N SER A 378 -6.41 31.15 23.58
CA SER A 378 -6.87 32.54 23.65
C SER A 378 -8.40 32.59 23.73
N LEU A 379 -8.95 33.76 24.09
CA LEU A 379 -10.40 33.99 24.12
C LEU A 379 -11.08 33.79 22.77
N ILE A 380 -10.35 33.96 21.65
CA ILE A 380 -10.91 33.81 20.30
C ILE A 380 -10.88 32.37 19.77
N SER A 381 -9.99 31.52 20.30
CA SER A 381 -9.71 30.19 19.75
C SER A 381 -10.96 29.30 19.53
N PRO A 382 -11.91 29.19 20.49
CA PRO A 382 -13.12 28.39 20.30
C PRO A 382 -13.92 28.76 19.04
N TYR A 383 -13.96 30.05 18.71
CA TYR A 383 -14.69 30.57 17.56
C TYR A 383 -13.93 30.36 16.24
N GLN A 384 -12.60 30.25 16.29
CA GLN A 384 -11.77 29.91 15.13
C GLN A 384 -11.88 28.43 14.79
N PHE A 385 -11.85 27.55 15.80
CA PHE A 385 -11.87 26.10 15.57
C PHE A 385 -13.11 25.65 14.80
N VAL A 386 -14.28 26.24 15.10
CA VAL A 386 -15.55 25.87 14.46
C VAL A 386 -15.63 26.27 12.98
N ILE A 387 -14.83 27.24 12.54
CA ILE A 387 -14.68 27.57 11.12
C ILE A 387 -13.42 26.94 10.50
N GLY A 388 -12.74 26.06 11.25
CA GLY A 388 -11.58 25.31 10.78
C GLY A 388 -10.29 26.11 10.75
N GLN A 389 -10.15 27.12 11.60
CA GLN A 389 -8.92 27.91 11.78
C GLN A 389 -8.30 27.68 13.16
N GLY A 390 -6.99 27.82 13.28
CA GLY A 390 -6.28 27.55 14.55
C GLY A 390 -6.22 26.07 14.93
N VAL A 391 -6.58 25.18 13.98
CA VAL A 391 -6.43 23.73 14.07
C VAL A 391 -5.74 23.23 12.82
N GLY A 392 -4.76 22.35 12.98
CA GLY A 392 -4.07 21.69 11.89
C GLY A 392 -4.46 20.22 11.83
N VAL A 393 -4.80 19.72 10.65
CA VAL A 393 -5.12 18.32 10.40
C VAL A 393 -4.30 17.78 9.24
N ASN A 394 -4.14 16.46 9.20
CA ASN A 394 -3.69 15.73 8.02
C ASN A 394 -4.91 15.25 7.20
N ILE A 395 -4.69 14.77 5.98
CA ILE A 395 -5.81 14.40 5.09
C ILE A 395 -6.58 13.17 5.59
N PHE A 396 -5.89 12.22 6.25
CA PHE A 396 -6.50 11.00 6.78
C PHE A 396 -7.46 11.34 7.93
N GLN A 397 -7.07 12.23 8.83
CA GLN A 397 -7.90 12.74 9.93
C GLN A 397 -9.18 13.37 9.40
N MET A 398 -9.06 14.32 8.46
CA MET A 398 -10.21 15.03 7.93
C MET A 398 -11.13 14.10 7.13
N SER A 399 -10.55 13.23 6.30
CA SER A 399 -11.33 12.33 5.43
C SER A 399 -12.11 11.29 6.23
N ARG A 400 -11.49 10.69 7.26
CA ARG A 400 -12.21 9.73 8.12
C ARG A 400 -13.30 10.40 8.95
N ALA A 401 -13.05 11.62 9.43
CA ALA A 401 -13.99 12.37 10.23
C ALA A 401 -15.22 12.74 9.41
N LEU A 402 -15.04 13.19 8.16
CA LEU A 402 -16.17 13.49 7.27
C LEU A 402 -16.88 12.23 6.75
N ASN A 403 -16.16 11.11 6.62
CA ASN A 403 -16.76 9.84 6.19
C ASN A 403 -17.91 9.36 7.10
N VAL A 404 -18.03 9.88 8.34
CA VAL A 404 -19.15 9.53 9.23
C VAL A 404 -20.52 9.81 8.63
N PHE A 405 -20.66 10.83 7.78
CA PHE A 405 -21.94 11.10 7.11
C PHE A 405 -22.30 10.01 6.10
N ALA A 406 -21.30 9.44 5.43
CA ALA A 406 -21.47 8.36 4.47
C ALA A 406 -21.61 6.97 5.15
N SER A 407 -21.14 6.83 6.38
CA SER A 407 -21.06 5.55 7.10
C SER A 407 -22.15 5.33 8.15
N GLY A 408 -23.11 6.26 8.28
CA GLY A 408 -24.16 6.22 9.30
C GLY A 408 -23.64 6.55 10.70
N GLY A 409 -22.73 7.52 10.81
CA GLY A 409 -22.19 8.04 12.07
C GLY A 409 -20.94 7.33 12.58
N ARG A 410 -20.44 6.30 11.88
CA ARG A 410 -19.32 5.47 12.32
C ARG A 410 -17.97 6.05 11.90
N LEU A 411 -17.08 6.22 12.86
CA LEU A 411 -15.69 6.62 12.63
C LEU A 411 -14.83 5.38 12.47
N PHE A 412 -14.34 5.15 11.26
CA PHE A 412 -13.42 4.05 10.95
C PHE A 412 -11.96 4.47 11.11
N VAL A 413 -11.13 3.50 11.48
CA VAL A 413 -9.67 3.59 11.30
C VAL A 413 -9.36 3.34 9.83
N PRO A 414 -8.75 4.30 9.11
CA PRO A 414 -8.40 4.12 7.70
C PRO A 414 -7.38 2.99 7.55
N SER A 415 -7.47 2.19 6.49
CA SER A 415 -6.51 1.12 6.23
C SER A 415 -6.38 0.81 4.74
N PHE A 416 -5.18 0.48 4.31
CA PHE A 416 -4.84 0.07 2.96
C PHE A 416 -4.95 -1.45 2.73
N VAL A 417 -5.22 -2.27 3.75
CA VAL A 417 -5.19 -3.75 3.66
C VAL A 417 -6.58 -4.37 3.74
N ASN A 418 -6.94 -5.20 2.77
CA ASN A 418 -8.18 -5.98 2.74
C ASN A 418 -8.02 -7.38 3.31
N ALA A 419 -6.91 -8.05 3.04
CA ALA A 419 -6.66 -9.42 3.48
C ALA A 419 -5.17 -9.70 3.60
N LEU A 420 -4.81 -10.70 4.38
CA LEU A 420 -3.45 -11.22 4.48
C LEU A 420 -3.46 -12.73 4.71
N GLY A 421 -2.41 -13.42 4.27
CA GLY A 421 -2.26 -14.86 4.49
C GLY A 421 -1.40 -15.52 3.42
N TYR A 422 -1.31 -16.84 3.41
CA TYR A 422 -0.46 -17.56 2.47
C TYR A 422 -1.18 -18.75 1.85
N GLY A 423 -1.02 -18.92 0.53
CA GLY A 423 -1.67 -19.99 -0.21
C GLY A 423 -3.19 -19.94 -0.06
N THR A 424 -3.79 -21.00 0.49
CA THR A 424 -5.24 -21.10 0.68
C THR A 424 -5.74 -20.49 1.99
N ASP A 425 -4.86 -20.11 2.93
CA ASP A 425 -5.23 -19.51 4.23
C ASP A 425 -5.16 -17.98 4.18
N ILE A 426 -5.86 -17.38 3.22
CA ILE A 426 -6.00 -15.92 3.09
C ILE A 426 -7.18 -15.48 3.94
N ARG A 427 -6.93 -14.53 4.86
CA ARG A 427 -7.93 -14.06 5.82
C ARG A 427 -8.23 -12.58 5.62
N PRO A 428 -9.51 -12.17 5.58
CA PRO A 428 -9.87 -10.78 5.49
C PRO A 428 -9.50 -10.02 6.77
N VAL A 429 -9.00 -8.79 6.60
CA VAL A 429 -8.76 -7.83 7.67
C VAL A 429 -10.02 -7.01 7.86
N ALA A 430 -10.79 -7.35 8.90
CA ALA A 430 -12.05 -6.68 9.21
C ALA A 430 -11.87 -5.16 9.36
N PRO A 431 -12.84 -4.35 8.90
CA PRO A 431 -12.87 -2.91 9.16
C PRO A 431 -12.83 -2.62 10.67
N ALA A 432 -11.95 -1.71 11.09
CA ALA A 432 -11.85 -1.30 12.49
C ALA A 432 -12.71 -0.05 12.72
N VAL A 433 -13.79 -0.21 13.48
CA VAL A 433 -14.64 0.90 13.95
C VAL A 433 -14.05 1.44 15.25
N GLU A 434 -13.59 2.69 15.25
CA GLU A 434 -13.06 3.34 16.45
C GLU A 434 -14.20 3.75 17.39
N SER A 435 -15.26 4.36 16.84
CA SER A 435 -16.43 4.80 17.59
C SER A 435 -17.63 5.11 16.69
N VAL A 436 -18.77 5.39 17.30
CA VAL A 436 -19.91 6.05 16.65
C VAL A 436 -19.90 7.50 17.14
N LEU A 437 -19.68 8.46 16.23
CA LEU A 437 -19.57 9.89 16.57
C LEU A 437 -20.91 10.60 16.64
N PHE A 438 -21.81 10.25 15.73
CA PHE A 438 -23.12 10.88 15.61
C PHE A 438 -24.20 9.83 15.52
N SER A 439 -25.37 10.15 16.06
CA SER A 439 -26.56 9.34 15.91
C SER A 439 -27.01 9.30 14.44
N GLU A 440 -27.69 8.20 14.07
CA GLU A 440 -28.26 8.03 12.73
C GLU A 440 -29.18 9.22 12.37
N HIS A 441 -29.98 9.68 13.32
CA HIS A 441 -30.87 10.83 13.15
C HIS A 441 -30.14 12.13 12.77
N VAL A 442 -29.02 12.44 13.43
CA VAL A 442 -28.21 13.63 13.10
C VAL A 442 -27.60 13.51 11.71
N VAL A 443 -27.11 12.33 11.35
CA VAL A 443 -26.57 12.07 10.01
C VAL A 443 -27.64 12.22 8.93
N GLU A 444 -28.79 11.55 9.09
CA GLU A 444 -29.92 11.65 8.17
C GLU A 444 -30.44 13.08 8.01
N THR A 445 -30.40 13.88 9.08
CA THR A 445 -30.80 15.29 9.04
C THR A 445 -29.86 16.14 8.19
N LEU A 446 -28.55 15.85 8.22
CA LEU A 446 -27.54 16.65 7.52
C LEU A 446 -27.30 16.23 6.08
N ILE A 447 -27.57 14.97 5.71
CA ILE A 447 -27.34 14.48 4.34
C ILE A 447 -28.05 15.33 3.28
N PRO A 448 -29.36 15.66 3.38
CA PRO A 448 -30.03 16.51 2.39
C PRO A 448 -29.41 17.92 2.29
N ILE A 449 -28.97 18.48 3.43
CA ILE A 449 -28.34 19.81 3.48
C ILE A 449 -26.98 19.77 2.77
N LEU A 450 -26.20 18.69 2.96
CA LEU A 450 -24.94 18.48 2.27
C LEU A 450 -25.12 18.19 0.77
N GLU A 451 -26.24 17.59 0.37
CA GLU A 451 -26.63 17.46 -1.04
C GLU A 451 -26.98 18.83 -1.63
N ASP A 452 -27.69 19.69 -0.89
CA ASP A 452 -28.01 21.06 -1.31
C ASP A 452 -26.77 21.96 -1.48
N VAL A 453 -25.69 21.72 -0.72
CA VAL A 453 -24.39 22.39 -0.96
C VAL A 453 -23.92 22.14 -2.40
N VAL A 454 -24.11 20.93 -2.92
CA VAL A 454 -23.67 20.51 -4.26
C VAL A 454 -24.71 20.88 -5.33
N ASN A 455 -25.99 20.93 -4.99
CA ASN A 455 -27.03 21.27 -5.98
C ASN A 455 -27.24 22.77 -6.16
N TYR A 456 -27.17 23.55 -5.07
CA TYR A 456 -27.58 24.95 -5.05
C TYR A 456 -26.56 25.88 -4.38
N GLY A 457 -25.67 25.35 -3.54
CA GLY A 457 -24.72 26.15 -2.77
C GLY A 457 -23.33 26.30 -3.39
N THR A 458 -22.35 26.41 -2.51
CA THR A 458 -20.94 26.66 -2.86
C THR A 458 -20.26 25.52 -3.63
N GLY A 459 -20.83 24.31 -3.64
CA GLY A 459 -20.25 23.09 -4.22
C GLY A 459 -20.73 22.74 -5.63
N THR A 460 -21.50 23.61 -6.29
CA THR A 460 -22.19 23.30 -7.57
C THR A 460 -21.33 22.75 -8.71
N ARG A 461 -20.04 23.11 -8.76
CA ARG A 461 -19.12 22.61 -9.79
C ARG A 461 -18.67 21.15 -9.59
N ALA A 462 -18.97 20.55 -8.44
CA ALA A 462 -18.71 19.14 -8.16
C ALA A 462 -19.82 18.19 -8.66
N ARG A 463 -20.98 18.74 -9.07
CA ARG A 463 -22.13 17.95 -9.51
C ARG A 463 -21.81 17.12 -10.76
N VAL A 464 -22.20 15.86 -10.73
CA VAL A 464 -22.15 14.94 -11.89
C VAL A 464 -23.58 14.55 -12.25
N ASP A 465 -23.97 14.73 -13.51
CA ASP A 465 -25.32 14.40 -13.95
C ASP A 465 -25.60 12.90 -13.77
N GLY A 466 -26.76 12.57 -13.19
CA GLY A 466 -27.17 11.19 -12.92
C GLY A 466 -26.60 10.59 -11.63
N ILE A 467 -25.75 11.30 -10.89
CA ILE A 467 -25.16 10.82 -9.63
C ILE A 467 -25.46 11.83 -8.53
N ARG A 468 -26.18 11.39 -7.49
CA ARG A 468 -26.44 12.22 -6.32
C ARG A 468 -25.20 12.29 -5.46
N ILE A 469 -24.75 13.51 -5.15
CA ILE A 469 -23.51 13.78 -4.41
C ILE A 469 -23.85 14.72 -3.26
N ALA A 470 -23.40 14.37 -2.06
CA ALA A 470 -23.42 15.25 -0.90
C ALA A 470 -21.99 15.61 -0.52
N GLY A 471 -21.73 16.85 -0.13
CA GLY A 471 -20.38 17.29 0.14
C GLY A 471 -20.25 18.70 0.68
N LYS A 472 -19.00 19.13 0.86
CA LYS A 472 -18.67 20.46 1.36
C LYS A 472 -17.36 20.99 0.75
N THR A 473 -17.41 22.25 0.36
CA THR A 473 -16.22 23.04 0.00
C THR A 473 -15.49 23.52 1.25
N GLY A 474 -14.16 23.59 1.16
CA GLY A 474 -13.31 24.25 2.15
C GLY A 474 -12.37 25.23 1.46
N THR A 475 -12.11 26.36 2.10
CA THR A 475 -11.03 27.28 1.73
C THR A 475 -10.38 27.73 3.02
N ALA A 476 -9.07 27.53 3.15
CA ALA A 476 -8.34 27.86 4.35
C ALA A 476 -7.12 28.70 3.99
N GLN A 477 -6.92 29.80 4.70
CA GLN A 477 -5.73 30.62 4.55
C GLN A 477 -4.52 29.89 5.12
N LYS A 478 -3.37 30.01 4.48
CA LYS A 478 -2.12 29.48 5.03
C LYS A 478 -1.59 30.44 6.08
N ALA A 479 -1.10 29.90 7.19
CA ALA A 479 -0.37 30.69 8.17
C ALA A 479 0.99 31.10 7.61
N ALA A 480 1.36 32.36 7.80
CA ALA A 480 2.61 32.99 7.38
C ALA A 480 3.22 33.80 8.53
N VAL A 481 4.42 34.36 8.32
CA VAL A 481 5.06 35.22 9.33
C VAL A 481 4.19 36.46 9.53
N GLY A 482 3.62 36.60 10.74
CA GLY A 482 2.79 37.75 11.12
C GLY A 482 1.28 37.55 11.00
N GLY A 483 0.78 36.37 10.59
CA GLY A 483 -0.65 36.09 10.50
C GLY A 483 -1.01 35.14 9.37
N TYR A 484 -2.23 35.21 8.86
CA TYR A 484 -2.65 34.46 7.67
C TYR A 484 -2.20 35.17 6.39
N SER A 485 -1.85 34.39 5.37
CA SER A 485 -1.55 34.88 4.02
C SER A 485 -2.83 35.41 3.35
N ASP A 486 -2.67 36.50 2.60
CA ASP A 486 -3.74 37.08 1.76
C ASP A 486 -3.77 36.47 0.35
N THR A 487 -2.77 35.65 -0.01
CA THR A 487 -2.63 35.08 -1.35
C THR A 487 -2.60 33.55 -1.35
N ASP A 488 -2.18 32.92 -0.25
CA ASP A 488 -1.92 31.49 -0.22
C ASP A 488 -3.03 30.76 0.54
N TYR A 489 -3.69 29.84 -0.16
CA TYR A 489 -4.86 29.13 0.33
C TYR A 489 -4.76 27.63 0.05
N TYR A 490 -5.36 26.83 0.91
CA TYR A 490 -5.77 25.47 0.59
C TYR A 490 -7.18 25.49 0.01
N ALA A 491 -7.34 24.95 -1.19
CA ALA A 491 -8.64 24.75 -1.82
C ALA A 491 -9.07 23.29 -1.61
N LEU A 492 -10.16 23.09 -0.88
CA LEU A 492 -10.62 21.78 -0.43
C LEU A 492 -12.01 21.46 -0.99
N PHE A 493 -12.22 20.19 -1.32
CA PHE A 493 -13.55 19.65 -1.54
C PHE A 493 -13.62 18.25 -0.96
N TRP A 494 -14.64 17.99 -0.17
CA TRP A 494 -15.00 16.64 0.27
C TRP A 494 -16.42 16.32 -0.18
N GLY A 495 -16.68 15.08 -0.55
CA GLY A 495 -18.02 14.58 -0.76
C GLY A 495 -18.09 13.07 -0.83
N PHE A 496 -19.30 12.52 -0.66
CA PHE A 496 -19.57 11.11 -0.80
C PHE A 496 -20.67 10.86 -1.85
N PHE A 497 -20.63 9.66 -2.42
CA PHE A 497 -21.51 9.28 -3.52
C PHE A 497 -21.66 7.75 -3.67
N PRO A 498 -22.78 7.30 -4.27
CA PRO A 498 -24.02 8.06 -4.44
C PRO A 498 -24.71 8.30 -3.07
N VAL A 499 -25.61 9.28 -2.96
CA VAL A 499 -26.25 9.62 -1.66
C VAL A 499 -27.14 8.49 -1.12
N GLU A 500 -27.87 7.80 -1.99
CA GLU A 500 -28.83 6.75 -1.61
C GLU A 500 -28.18 5.47 -1.06
N ASP A 501 -26.94 5.19 -1.44
CA ASP A 501 -26.15 4.03 -0.97
C ASP A 501 -24.66 4.40 -1.05
N PRO A 502 -24.15 5.16 -0.08
CA PRO A 502 -22.79 5.71 -0.14
C PRO A 502 -21.74 4.63 -0.30
N LYS A 503 -21.09 4.61 -1.48
CA LYS A 503 -19.99 3.67 -1.78
C LYS A 503 -18.65 4.29 -1.46
N TYR A 504 -18.47 5.54 -1.84
CA TYR A 504 -17.19 6.21 -1.72
C TYR A 504 -17.30 7.58 -1.07
N SER A 505 -16.25 7.95 -0.34
CA SER A 505 -16.01 9.28 0.21
C SER A 505 -14.66 9.77 -0.32
N LEU A 506 -14.67 10.90 -1.03
CA LEU A 506 -13.50 11.46 -1.70
C LEU A 506 -13.20 12.84 -1.11
N MET A 507 -11.96 13.02 -0.68
CA MET A 507 -11.43 14.33 -0.28
C MET A 507 -10.30 14.74 -1.20
N ILE A 508 -10.33 16.00 -1.63
CA ILE A 508 -9.34 16.64 -2.49
C ILE A 508 -8.83 17.90 -1.80
N MET A 509 -7.52 18.08 -1.84
CA MET A 509 -6.82 19.29 -1.44
C MET A 509 -5.92 19.77 -2.57
N VAL A 510 -6.02 21.05 -2.90
CA VAL A 510 -5.07 21.74 -3.78
C VAL A 510 -4.36 22.81 -2.95
N ASP A 511 -3.03 22.72 -2.91
CA ASP A 511 -2.16 23.63 -2.17
C ASP A 511 -1.77 24.81 -3.07
N THR A 512 -2.17 26.01 -2.66
CA THR A 512 -1.76 27.30 -3.25
C THR A 512 -1.97 27.35 -4.76
N PRO A 513 -3.23 27.24 -5.25
CA PRO A 513 -3.54 27.43 -6.67
C PRO A 513 -3.31 28.89 -7.09
N LYS A 514 -2.67 29.11 -8.25
CA LYS A 514 -2.23 30.44 -8.73
C LYS A 514 -2.85 30.86 -10.07
N ALA A 515 -3.63 30.00 -10.72
CA ALA A 515 -4.25 30.27 -12.02
C ALA A 515 -5.51 31.18 -11.98
N GLY A 516 -5.66 32.01 -10.94
CA GLY A 516 -6.71 33.03 -10.81
C GLY A 516 -7.88 32.65 -9.91
N GLU A 517 -8.39 31.41 -9.98
CA GLU A 517 -9.39 30.90 -9.03
C GLU A 517 -8.70 30.21 -7.84
N TYR A 518 -9.15 30.47 -6.60
CA TYR A 518 -8.53 29.92 -5.38
C TYR A 518 -9.52 29.29 -4.38
N TYR A 519 -10.82 29.36 -4.63
CA TYR A 519 -11.83 28.76 -3.74
C TYR A 519 -11.95 27.25 -3.95
N GLY A 520 -12.25 26.51 -2.87
CA GLY A 520 -12.46 25.06 -2.91
C GLY A 520 -13.54 24.64 -3.92
N GLY A 521 -14.64 25.38 -4.01
CA GLY A 521 -15.72 25.09 -4.97
C GLY A 521 -15.31 25.30 -6.43
N THR A 522 -14.41 26.25 -6.71
CA THR A 522 -13.98 26.58 -8.07
C THR A 522 -12.80 25.76 -8.55
N VAL A 523 -11.91 25.37 -7.63
CA VAL A 523 -10.68 24.62 -7.91
C VAL A 523 -10.86 23.11 -7.63
N ALA A 524 -11.21 22.74 -6.40
CA ALA A 524 -11.30 21.33 -5.99
C ALA A 524 -12.61 20.65 -6.44
N GLY A 525 -13.71 21.40 -6.53
CA GLY A 525 -15.00 20.89 -7.02
C GLY A 525 -14.94 20.27 -8.44
N PRO A 526 -14.40 20.95 -9.46
CA PRO A 526 -14.24 20.35 -10.79
C PRO A 526 -13.37 19.09 -10.82
N ILE A 527 -12.32 19.03 -10.00
CA ILE A 527 -11.44 17.86 -9.89
C ILE A 527 -12.25 16.68 -9.32
N PHE A 528 -13.04 16.92 -8.27
CA PHE A 528 -13.96 15.93 -7.70
C PHE A 528 -14.89 15.37 -8.79
N ARG A 529 -15.59 16.26 -9.50
CA ARG A 529 -16.51 15.89 -10.57
C ARG A 529 -15.83 15.01 -11.63
N ASP A 530 -14.63 15.40 -12.07
CA ASP A 530 -13.92 14.70 -13.15
C ASP A 530 -13.45 13.31 -12.70
N ILE A 531 -13.01 13.15 -11.44
CA ILE A 531 -12.68 11.85 -10.85
C ILE A 531 -13.93 10.97 -10.77
N VAL A 532 -15.03 11.46 -10.17
CA VAL A 532 -16.27 10.69 -10.01
C VAL A 532 -16.80 10.24 -11.36
N ARG A 533 -16.86 11.14 -12.35
CA ARG A 533 -17.30 10.80 -13.70
C ARG A 533 -16.44 9.68 -14.31
N ARG A 534 -15.11 9.75 -14.17
CA ARG A 534 -14.20 8.71 -14.71
C ARG A 534 -14.35 7.38 -13.98
N MET A 535 -14.57 7.39 -12.66
CA MET A 535 -14.83 6.17 -11.89
C MET A 535 -16.08 5.45 -12.37
N TYR A 536 -17.19 6.16 -12.53
CA TYR A 536 -18.45 5.58 -12.99
C TYR A 536 -18.37 5.07 -14.44
N GLN A 537 -17.61 5.73 -15.31
CA GLN A 537 -17.35 5.22 -16.66
C GLN A 537 -16.58 3.88 -16.63
N VAL A 538 -15.63 3.74 -15.71
CA VAL A 538 -14.90 2.48 -15.52
C VAL A 538 -15.79 1.38 -14.94
N ASP A 539 -16.76 1.71 -14.09
CA ASP A 539 -17.68 0.73 -13.51
C ASP A 539 -18.81 0.33 -14.47
N GLU A 540 -19.31 1.26 -15.28
CA GLU A 540 -20.16 0.93 -16.43
C GLU A 540 -19.41 0.02 -17.39
N GLN A 541 -18.14 0.32 -17.67
CA GLN A 541 -17.28 -0.59 -18.43
C GLN A 541 -17.09 -1.90 -17.70
N LYS A 542 -17.02 -1.97 -16.36
CA LYS A 542 -17.02 -3.21 -15.58
C LYS A 542 -18.34 -3.97 -15.71
N SER A 543 -19.48 -3.30 -15.93
CA SER A 543 -20.74 -3.97 -16.26
C SER A 543 -20.77 -4.53 -17.69
N ILE A 544 -20.03 -3.91 -18.61
CA ILE A 544 -19.85 -4.38 -19.99
C ILE A 544 -18.65 -5.37 -20.10
N SER A 545 -17.73 -5.33 -19.13
CA SER A 545 -16.48 -6.09 -19.06
C SER A 545 -16.39 -6.93 -17.77
N GLN A 546 -17.54 -7.34 -17.20
CA GLN A 546 -17.65 -8.43 -16.20
C GLN A 546 -17.42 -9.80 -16.87
N GLY A 547 -16.42 -9.79 -17.73
CA GLY A 547 -16.09 -10.72 -18.79
C GLY A 547 -14.86 -10.17 -19.50
N LEU A 548 -13.80 -9.81 -18.74
CA LEU A 548 -12.38 -9.62 -19.12
C LEU A 548 -11.67 -9.37 -17.79
N TYR A 549 -11.14 -10.35 -17.05
CA TYR A 549 -10.07 -11.28 -17.39
C TYR A 549 -10.05 -12.49 -16.42
N PHE A 550 -10.97 -13.44 -16.62
CA PHE A 550 -10.93 -14.80 -16.02
C PHE A 550 -11.56 -15.87 -16.94
N TRP A 551 -12.00 -15.48 -18.14
CA TRP A 551 -12.70 -16.34 -19.09
C TRP A 551 -11.88 -16.52 -20.36
N LYS A 552 -10.57 -16.21 -20.41
CA LYS A 552 -9.77 -16.43 -21.62
C LYS A 552 -8.67 -17.43 -21.39
N VAL A 553 -8.64 -18.48 -22.22
CA VAL A 553 -7.62 -19.53 -22.09
C VAL A 553 -6.26 -18.92 -22.46
N PRO A 554 -5.23 -19.05 -21.60
CA PRO A 554 -3.88 -18.55 -21.90
C PRO A 554 -3.26 -19.34 -23.06
N ASP A 555 -2.21 -18.76 -23.67
CA ASP A 555 -1.39 -19.51 -24.62
C ASP A 555 -0.52 -20.52 -23.85
N MET A 556 -0.75 -21.80 -24.10
CA MET A 556 -0.07 -22.91 -23.47
C MET A 556 0.98 -23.53 -24.39
N TYR A 557 1.29 -22.97 -25.57
CA TYR A 557 2.34 -23.50 -26.44
C TYR A 557 3.69 -23.62 -25.68
N GLY A 558 4.29 -24.80 -25.73
CA GLY A 558 5.53 -25.12 -25.01
C GLY A 558 5.35 -25.51 -23.54
N TYR A 559 4.13 -25.55 -23.01
CA TYR A 559 3.86 -25.90 -21.62
C TYR A 559 3.94 -27.42 -21.43
N SER A 560 4.39 -27.85 -20.25
CA SER A 560 4.39 -29.27 -19.91
C SER A 560 3.00 -29.74 -19.49
N MET A 561 2.76 -31.06 -19.53
CA MET A 561 1.52 -31.64 -19.04
C MET A 561 1.17 -31.21 -17.61
N ARG A 562 2.17 -30.99 -16.75
CA ARG A 562 1.95 -30.53 -15.38
C ARG A 562 1.41 -29.10 -15.35
N ASP A 563 1.99 -28.21 -16.16
CA ASP A 563 1.59 -26.81 -16.22
C ASP A 563 0.15 -26.68 -16.77
N VAL A 564 -0.24 -27.55 -17.69
CA VAL A 564 -1.63 -27.64 -18.19
C VAL A 564 -2.62 -27.95 -17.07
N PHE A 565 -2.30 -28.91 -16.18
CA PHE A 565 -3.16 -29.23 -15.04
C PHE A 565 -3.21 -28.10 -14.01
N GLU A 566 -2.08 -27.44 -13.73
CA GLU A 566 -2.04 -26.29 -12.81
C GLU A 566 -2.86 -25.10 -13.35
N ILE A 567 -2.85 -24.88 -14.67
CA ILE A 567 -3.71 -23.89 -15.32
C ILE A 567 -5.17 -24.33 -15.27
N ALA A 568 -5.49 -25.58 -15.58
CA ALA A 568 -6.87 -26.05 -15.56
C ALA A 568 -7.52 -25.92 -14.17
N ASP A 569 -6.78 -26.23 -13.10
CA ASP A 569 -7.23 -26.01 -11.72
C ASP A 569 -7.44 -24.52 -11.40
N LEU A 570 -6.56 -23.64 -11.90
CA LEU A 570 -6.67 -22.19 -11.72
C LEU A 570 -7.91 -21.60 -12.39
N TYR A 571 -8.34 -22.18 -13.51
CA TYR A 571 -9.50 -21.75 -14.31
C TYR A 571 -10.77 -22.58 -14.04
N GLU A 572 -10.76 -23.46 -13.03
CA GLU A 572 -11.87 -24.35 -12.67
C GLU A 572 -12.36 -25.26 -13.83
N ILE A 573 -11.47 -25.62 -14.75
CA ILE A 573 -11.79 -26.48 -15.91
C ILE A 573 -11.83 -27.94 -15.47
N SER A 574 -12.99 -28.57 -15.61
CA SER A 574 -13.24 -29.92 -15.08
C SER A 574 -13.05 -31.06 -16.08
N ASP A 575 -13.04 -30.78 -17.39
CA ASP A 575 -12.90 -31.77 -18.47
C ASP A 575 -11.63 -31.50 -19.30
N ILE A 576 -10.55 -32.25 -19.05
CA ILE A 576 -9.25 -32.06 -19.73
C ILE A 576 -8.96 -33.27 -20.64
N LEU A 577 -8.82 -33.01 -21.94
CA LEU A 577 -8.45 -33.99 -22.97
C LEU A 577 -7.01 -33.77 -23.42
N ILE A 578 -6.20 -34.81 -23.30
CA ILE A 578 -4.76 -34.74 -23.57
C ILE A 578 -4.42 -35.73 -24.68
N HIS A 579 -3.83 -35.22 -25.77
CA HIS A 579 -3.35 -36.03 -26.89
C HIS A 579 -1.83 -36.04 -26.95
N GLY A 580 -1.21 -37.21 -26.82
CA GLY A 580 0.26 -37.35 -26.93
C GLY A 580 1.03 -37.09 -25.64
N THR A 581 2.35 -36.90 -25.75
CA THR A 581 3.26 -36.68 -24.61
C THR A 581 4.36 -35.69 -24.98
N GLY A 582 4.79 -34.87 -24.02
CA GLY A 582 5.84 -33.86 -24.23
C GLY A 582 5.37 -32.47 -23.83
N PHE A 583 5.51 -31.51 -24.74
CA PHE A 583 5.05 -30.12 -24.57
C PHE A 583 3.85 -29.83 -25.47
N VAL A 584 2.97 -28.94 -25.02
CA VAL A 584 1.81 -28.49 -25.80
C VAL A 584 2.27 -27.84 -27.10
N VAL A 585 1.78 -28.34 -28.23
CA VAL A 585 2.00 -27.77 -29.56
C VAL A 585 0.73 -27.17 -30.15
N ASP A 586 -0.43 -27.51 -29.58
CA ASP A 586 -1.73 -26.97 -29.99
C ASP A 586 -2.74 -27.09 -28.84
N GLN A 587 -3.77 -26.23 -28.83
CA GLN A 587 -4.82 -26.20 -27.81
C GLN A 587 -6.19 -25.80 -28.38
N ASP A 588 -7.25 -26.28 -27.73
CA ASP A 588 -8.64 -25.85 -27.94
C ASP A 588 -9.34 -25.69 -26.58
N PRO A 589 -9.94 -24.53 -26.24
CA PRO A 589 -10.06 -23.30 -27.03
C PRO A 589 -8.74 -22.60 -27.37
N ALA A 590 -8.71 -21.88 -28.49
CA ALA A 590 -7.52 -21.15 -28.93
C ALA A 590 -7.14 -20.04 -27.92
N PRO A 591 -5.86 -19.60 -27.87
CA PRO A 591 -5.44 -18.56 -26.94
C PRO A 591 -6.28 -17.29 -27.08
N GLY A 592 -6.86 -16.83 -25.97
CA GLY A 592 -7.73 -15.66 -25.95
C GLY A 592 -9.21 -15.89 -26.25
N GLU A 593 -9.63 -17.14 -26.50
CA GLU A 593 -11.03 -17.57 -26.58
C GLU A 593 -11.63 -17.89 -25.22
N SER A 594 -12.96 -18.02 -25.15
CA SER A 594 -13.67 -18.20 -23.89
C SER A 594 -13.35 -19.53 -23.20
N VAL A 595 -13.01 -19.48 -21.91
CA VAL A 595 -12.89 -20.65 -21.02
C VAL A 595 -14.27 -21.29 -20.92
N GLY A 596 -14.41 -22.48 -21.53
CA GLY A 596 -15.55 -23.36 -21.32
C GLY A 596 -15.22 -24.45 -20.31
N ASP A 597 -16.11 -25.43 -20.17
CA ASP A 597 -15.94 -26.54 -19.21
C ASP A 597 -14.87 -27.56 -19.64
N ARG A 598 -14.35 -27.44 -20.88
CA ARG A 598 -13.41 -28.37 -21.51
C ARG A 598 -12.16 -27.67 -22.04
N LEU A 599 -11.01 -28.29 -21.78
CA LEU A 599 -9.71 -27.94 -22.35
C LEU A 599 -9.11 -29.16 -23.07
N GLU A 600 -8.77 -29.00 -24.35
CA GLU A 600 -8.11 -30.03 -25.14
C GLU A 600 -6.72 -29.54 -25.56
N VAL A 601 -5.69 -30.37 -25.34
CA VAL A 601 -4.30 -30.04 -25.68
C VAL A 601 -3.63 -31.18 -26.45
N TRP A 602 -2.82 -30.83 -27.47
CA TRP A 602 -1.98 -31.77 -28.21
C TRP A 602 -0.53 -31.57 -27.83
N LEU A 603 0.17 -32.65 -27.49
CA LEU A 603 1.54 -32.63 -27.00
C LEU A 603 2.47 -33.40 -27.94
N SER A 604 3.66 -32.85 -28.16
CA SER A 604 4.74 -33.45 -28.93
C SER A 604 6.03 -33.50 -28.12
N SER A 605 6.82 -34.57 -28.29
CA SER A 605 8.16 -34.72 -27.72
C SER A 605 9.24 -33.97 -28.51
N GLU A 606 8.93 -33.53 -29.71
CA GLU A 606 9.79 -32.69 -30.55
C GLU A 606 9.19 -31.27 -30.54
N MET A 607 9.91 -30.29 -29.98
CA MET A 607 9.57 -28.89 -30.19
C MET A 607 9.78 -28.61 -31.69
N ILE A 608 8.72 -28.25 -32.38
CA ILE A 608 8.82 -27.73 -33.74
C ILE A 608 9.21 -26.26 -33.58
N ASP A 609 10.40 -25.91 -34.10
CA ASP A 609 10.99 -24.56 -34.10
C ASP A 609 10.06 -23.47 -34.65
#